data_AF-I7IV99-F1
#
_entry.id   AF-I7IV99-F1
#
_cell.length_a   1.000
_cell.length_b   1.000
_cell.length_c   1.000
_cell.angle_alpha   90.00
_cell.angle_beta   90.00
_cell.angle_gamma   90.00
#
_symmetry.space_group_name_H-M   'P 1'
#
loop_
_entity.id
_entity.type
_entity.pdbx_description
1 polymer ?
#
loop_
_entity_poly.entity_id
_entity_poly.type
_entity_poly.pdbx_seq_one_letter_code
_entity_poly.pdbx_strand_id
1 'polypeptide(L)'
;MRRVLSNLGSDERHTFRAQFGKYGYKRFHDPIKGVLYSPTMVVRNVEIIDDPSKPTGVTDHLWLNLTKSFSDLGLLEPGDIIQFNGRVAQYTKGYGSTSVVDYKLTYPSKVILQNQRETLPIPKDHTALIGMIMNLNYDFYKVQKRPLVPFFMDAFKKWQESQIKTLPIECHEGNSYESDLGYDALNYKQEMKELEAKKQAQQEANNENEAEGIEFLKSHKLWLDELKKLASENENKISNRILTQFLQEKTESKKQLMEIRVKIRAAVKSDWFESQLNDENKTLSPLELLAKKLNSR
;
A
#
# COMPACT_ATOMS: atom_id res chain seq x y z
N MET A 1 -1.91 -15.91 -8.90
CA MET A 1 -1.30 -15.17 -10.03
C MET A 1 -0.12 -14.29 -9.61
N ARG A 2 -0.19 -13.43 -8.56
CA ARG A 2 0.96 -12.62 -8.08
C ARG A 2 2.16 -13.39 -7.48
N ARG A 3 2.11 -14.72 -7.43
CA ARG A 3 3.22 -15.59 -6.97
C ARG A 3 4.36 -15.68 -7.99
N VAL A 4 4.10 -15.43 -9.27
CA VAL A 4 5.16 -15.43 -10.30
C VAL A 4 6.11 -14.25 -10.06
N LEU A 5 5.57 -13.08 -9.73
CA LEU A 5 6.36 -11.88 -9.40
C LEU A 5 7.20 -12.03 -8.14
N SER A 6 6.71 -12.73 -7.12
CA SER A 6 7.47 -12.95 -5.88
C SER A 6 8.73 -13.79 -6.08
N ASN A 7 8.76 -14.65 -7.11
CA ASN A 7 9.88 -15.56 -7.35
C ASN A 7 10.99 -14.95 -8.22
N LEU A 8 10.73 -13.84 -8.92
CA LEU A 8 11.70 -13.21 -9.83
C LEU A 8 12.68 -12.29 -9.10
N GLY A 9 12.26 -11.69 -7.98
CA GLY A 9 13.08 -10.75 -7.20
C GLY A 9 13.42 -9.45 -7.96
N SER A 10 14.27 -8.63 -7.35
CA SER A 10 14.65 -7.29 -7.87
C SER A 10 15.94 -7.26 -8.68
N ASP A 11 16.70 -8.34 -8.67
CA ASP A 11 18.10 -8.34 -9.10
C ASP A 11 18.22 -8.53 -10.60
N GLU A 12 17.31 -9.32 -11.18
CA GLU A 12 17.29 -9.62 -12.60
C GLU A 12 16.37 -8.68 -13.37
N ARG A 13 16.73 -8.48 -14.64
CA ARG A 13 15.96 -7.67 -15.59
C ARG A 13 15.31 -8.60 -16.59
N HIS A 14 13.99 -8.62 -16.58
CA HIS A 14 13.19 -9.46 -17.47
C HIS A 14 12.65 -8.64 -18.64
N THR A 15 12.37 -9.33 -19.74
CA THR A 15 11.69 -8.79 -20.91
C THR A 15 10.20 -9.07 -20.77
N PHE A 16 9.42 -7.99 -20.71
CA PHE A 16 7.97 -8.05 -20.61
C PHE A 16 7.33 -7.75 -21.96
N ARG A 17 6.20 -8.40 -22.20
CA ARG A 17 5.26 -8.09 -23.27
C ARG A 17 3.90 -7.80 -22.65
N ALA A 18 3.23 -6.75 -23.11
CA ALA A 18 1.90 -6.43 -22.65
C ALA A 18 1.11 -5.69 -23.74
N GLN A 19 -0.22 -5.78 -23.67
CA GLN A 19 -1.12 -5.03 -24.54
C GLN A 19 -1.43 -3.67 -23.92
N PHE A 20 -1.37 -2.61 -24.72
CA PHE A 20 -1.79 -1.29 -24.33
C PHE A 20 -3.28 -1.30 -24.03
N GLY A 21 -3.66 -0.78 -22.86
CA GLY A 21 -5.05 -0.65 -22.46
C GLY A 21 -5.56 0.76 -22.73
N LYS A 22 -5.01 1.74 -22.03
CA LYS A 22 -5.36 3.16 -22.17
C LYS A 22 -4.36 4.07 -21.47
N TYR A 23 -4.36 5.34 -21.84
CA TYR A 23 -3.69 6.39 -21.07
C TYR A 23 -4.50 6.78 -19.83
N GLY A 24 -3.82 7.31 -18.82
CA GLY A 24 -4.42 7.81 -17.60
C GLY A 24 -3.55 8.86 -16.92
N TYR A 25 -4.05 9.42 -15.84
CA TYR A 25 -3.25 10.26 -14.96
C TYR A 25 -3.51 9.92 -13.49
N LYS A 26 -2.46 10.08 -12.69
CA LYS A 26 -2.50 10.04 -11.23
C LYS A 26 -2.55 11.47 -10.70
N ARG A 27 -3.43 11.72 -9.73
CA ARG A 27 -3.45 12.92 -8.88
C ARG A 27 -2.95 12.53 -7.50
N PHE A 28 -2.09 13.34 -6.89
CA PHE A 28 -1.59 13.10 -5.54
C PHE A 28 -1.20 14.41 -4.86
N HIS A 29 -1.18 14.41 -3.52
CA HIS A 29 -0.78 15.56 -2.74
C HIS A 29 0.68 15.41 -2.29
N ASP A 30 1.48 16.44 -2.54
CA ASP A 30 2.81 16.62 -1.99
C ASP A 30 2.76 17.70 -0.90
N PRO A 31 3.30 17.47 0.31
CA PRO A 31 3.22 18.44 1.41
C PRO A 31 3.78 19.83 1.10
N ILE A 32 4.72 19.93 0.16
CA ILE A 32 5.41 21.18 -0.19
C ILE A 32 4.83 21.78 -1.47
N LYS A 33 4.57 20.93 -2.48
CA LYS A 33 4.18 21.37 -3.82
C LYS A 33 2.66 21.38 -4.04
N GLY A 34 1.89 20.91 -3.06
CA GLY A 34 0.44 20.81 -3.15
C GLY A 34 -0.01 19.69 -4.08
N VAL A 35 -1.08 19.93 -4.84
CA VAL A 35 -1.68 18.93 -5.73
C VAL A 35 -0.84 18.76 -6.99
N LEU A 36 -0.35 17.54 -7.20
CA LEU A 36 0.44 17.15 -8.36
C LEU A 36 -0.30 16.13 -9.23
N TYR A 37 0.03 16.17 -10.51
CA TYR A 37 -0.49 15.27 -11.54
C TYR A 37 0.69 14.57 -12.20
N SER A 38 0.53 13.29 -12.54
CA SER A 38 1.54 12.52 -13.27
C SER A 38 0.86 11.66 -14.33
N PRO A 39 1.38 11.62 -15.58
CA PRO A 39 0.82 10.80 -16.63
C PRO A 39 1.13 9.31 -16.37
N THR A 40 0.15 8.46 -16.67
CA THR A 40 0.20 7.02 -16.48
C THR A 40 -0.39 6.31 -17.70
N MET A 41 -0.20 5.00 -17.76
CA MET A 41 -0.81 4.13 -18.73
C MET A 41 -1.20 2.81 -18.08
N VAL A 42 -2.24 2.19 -18.61
CA VAL A 42 -2.67 0.84 -18.24
C VAL A 42 -2.22 -0.10 -19.33
N VAL A 43 -1.55 -1.17 -18.94
CA VAL A 43 -1.28 -2.31 -19.81
C VAL A 43 -2.06 -3.53 -19.32
N ARG A 44 -2.34 -4.46 -20.23
CA ARG A 44 -3.11 -5.69 -20.01
C ARG A 44 -2.31 -6.90 -20.48
N ASN A 45 -2.70 -8.08 -20.02
CA ASN A 45 -2.11 -9.36 -20.45
C ASN A 45 -0.57 -9.31 -20.37
N VAL A 46 -0.06 -8.99 -19.17
CA VAL A 46 1.38 -8.82 -18.96
C VAL A 46 2.03 -10.19 -18.86
N GLU A 47 3.05 -10.41 -19.67
CA GLU A 47 3.78 -11.67 -19.79
C GLU A 47 5.30 -11.40 -19.72
N ILE A 48 6.05 -12.37 -19.21
CA ILE A 48 7.51 -12.43 -19.34
C ILE A 48 7.85 -13.28 -20.56
N ILE A 49 8.77 -12.78 -21.40
CA ILE A 49 9.18 -13.38 -22.67
C ILE A 49 10.69 -13.54 -22.77
N ASP A 50 11.38 -13.78 -21.65
CA ASP A 50 12.82 -14.06 -21.65
C ASP A 50 13.17 -15.30 -22.47
N ASP A 51 12.30 -16.32 -22.42
CA ASP A 51 12.24 -17.40 -23.40
C ASP A 51 11.02 -17.19 -24.32
N PRO A 52 11.23 -16.77 -25.58
CA PRO A 52 10.14 -16.55 -26.54
C PRO A 52 9.27 -17.79 -26.80
N SER A 53 9.80 -18.99 -26.57
CA SER A 53 9.06 -20.24 -26.77
C SER A 53 8.09 -20.56 -25.63
N LYS A 54 8.28 -19.94 -24.46
CA LYS A 54 7.50 -20.19 -23.24
C LYS A 54 7.19 -18.89 -22.48
N PRO A 55 6.29 -18.05 -23.03
CA PRO A 55 5.83 -16.86 -22.34
C PRO A 55 5.16 -17.23 -21.01
N THR A 56 5.49 -16.52 -19.94
CA THR A 56 4.90 -16.73 -18.61
C THR A 56 4.01 -15.57 -18.23
N GLY A 57 2.72 -15.84 -18.04
CA GLY A 57 1.74 -14.84 -17.60
C GLY A 57 2.05 -14.31 -16.20
N VAL A 58 2.04 -12.98 -16.07
CA VAL A 58 2.37 -12.26 -14.85
C VAL A 58 1.11 -11.72 -14.17
N THR A 59 0.33 -10.92 -14.89
CA THR A 59 -0.89 -10.28 -14.38
C THR A 59 -1.78 -9.79 -15.52
N ASP A 60 -3.09 -9.78 -15.27
CA ASP A 60 -4.09 -9.35 -16.26
C ASP A 60 -4.00 -7.87 -16.60
N HIS A 61 -3.63 -7.02 -15.63
CA HIS A 61 -3.47 -5.59 -15.86
C HIS A 61 -2.48 -4.95 -14.88
N LEU A 62 -1.80 -3.89 -15.33
CA LEU A 62 -0.86 -3.13 -14.53
C LEU A 62 -0.91 -1.64 -14.90
N TRP A 63 -0.85 -0.80 -13.88
CA TRP A 63 -0.62 0.64 -14.04
C TRP A 63 0.87 0.94 -14.07
N LEU A 64 1.31 1.65 -15.11
CA LEU A 64 2.68 2.10 -15.30
C LEU A 64 2.72 3.62 -15.37
N ASN A 65 3.82 4.21 -14.91
CA ASN A 65 4.10 5.61 -15.21
C ASN A 65 4.39 5.74 -16.71
N LEU A 66 3.82 6.76 -17.35
CA LEU A 66 4.08 7.06 -18.75
C LEU A 66 5.43 7.76 -18.87
N THR A 67 6.51 6.96 -18.85
CA THR A 67 7.88 7.46 -18.95
C THR A 67 8.19 7.97 -20.36
N LYS A 68 9.26 8.76 -20.50
CA LYS A 68 9.71 9.27 -21.80
C LYS A 68 9.82 8.18 -22.87
N SER A 69 10.38 7.01 -22.54
CA SER A 69 10.52 5.91 -23.50
C SER A 69 9.20 5.31 -23.95
N PHE A 70 8.16 5.34 -23.10
CA PHE A 70 6.80 4.97 -23.53
C PHE A 70 6.16 6.08 -24.36
N SER A 71 6.37 7.35 -24.00
CA SER A 71 5.86 8.48 -24.78
C SER A 71 6.49 8.57 -26.18
N ASP A 72 7.75 8.16 -26.32
CA ASP A 72 8.45 8.13 -27.61
C ASP A 72 7.85 7.09 -28.59
N LEU A 73 7.00 6.15 -28.12
CA LEU A 73 6.20 5.27 -28.97
C LEU A 73 5.04 5.99 -29.68
N GLY A 74 4.77 7.26 -29.37
CA GLY A 74 3.64 8.00 -29.96
C GLY A 74 2.28 7.62 -29.38
N LEU A 75 1.23 7.93 -30.14
CA LEU A 75 -0.17 7.72 -29.77
C LEU A 75 -0.56 6.25 -30.01
N LEU A 76 -0.67 5.51 -28.92
CA LEU A 76 -1.00 4.09 -28.89
C LEU A 76 -2.52 3.87 -28.90
N GLU A 77 -2.93 2.74 -29.47
CA GLU A 77 -4.31 2.29 -29.53
C GLU A 77 -4.52 1.06 -28.62
N PRO A 78 -5.69 0.92 -27.99
CA PRO A 78 -6.00 -0.27 -27.19
C PRO A 78 -5.76 -1.55 -27.98
N GLY A 79 -4.94 -2.45 -27.44
CA GLY A 79 -4.51 -3.69 -28.09
C GLY A 79 -3.10 -3.66 -28.68
N ASP A 80 -2.47 -2.49 -28.84
CA ASP A 80 -1.07 -2.39 -29.27
C ASP A 80 -0.16 -3.19 -28.33
N ILE A 81 0.69 -4.05 -28.89
CA ILE A 81 1.63 -4.90 -28.16
C ILE A 81 2.93 -4.13 -27.93
N ILE A 82 3.22 -3.90 -26.66
CA ILE A 82 4.43 -3.22 -26.20
C ILE A 82 5.36 -4.25 -25.58
N GLN A 83 6.63 -4.22 -25.98
CA GLN A 83 7.70 -4.94 -25.30
C GLN A 83 8.61 -3.96 -24.58
N PHE A 84 9.03 -4.31 -23.37
CA PHE A 84 9.96 -3.51 -22.58
C PHE A 84 10.70 -4.36 -21.55
N ASN A 85 11.91 -3.94 -21.19
CA ASN A 85 12.66 -4.58 -20.12
C ASN A 85 12.39 -3.88 -18.79
N GLY A 86 12.28 -4.62 -17.70
CA GLY A 86 12.02 -4.07 -16.36
C GLY A 86 12.52 -4.98 -15.23
N ARG A 87 12.45 -4.48 -14.01
CA ARG A 87 12.71 -5.25 -12.78
C ARG A 87 11.44 -5.38 -11.96
N VAL A 88 11.27 -6.49 -11.25
CA VAL A 88 10.18 -6.65 -10.29
C VAL A 88 10.63 -6.11 -8.93
N ALA A 89 9.95 -5.10 -8.42
CA ALA A 89 10.23 -4.58 -7.08
C ALA A 89 9.06 -4.88 -6.16
N GLN A 90 9.38 -5.28 -4.94
CA GLN A 90 8.40 -5.35 -3.87
C GLN A 90 7.98 -3.93 -3.45
N TYR A 91 6.70 -3.73 -3.16
CA TYR A 91 6.22 -2.54 -2.47
C TYR A 91 5.18 -2.92 -1.43
N THR A 92 5.12 -2.15 -0.36
CA THR A 92 4.13 -2.36 0.69
C THR A 92 2.90 -1.53 0.38
N LYS A 93 1.75 -2.20 0.26
CA LYS A 93 0.44 -1.59 0.07
C LYS A 93 -0.31 -1.58 1.39
N GLY A 94 -0.94 -0.46 1.75
CA GLY A 94 -1.65 -0.30 3.02
C GLY A 94 -0.86 0.51 4.04
N TYR A 95 -1.44 0.77 5.20
CA TYR A 95 -0.86 1.62 6.25
C TYR A 95 -0.89 0.89 7.59
N GLY A 96 0.24 0.88 8.30
CA GLY A 96 0.36 0.22 9.60
C GLY A 96 0.12 -1.29 9.52
N SER A 97 -0.73 -1.82 10.41
CA SER A 97 -0.97 -3.26 10.56
C SER A 97 -1.70 -3.93 9.38
N THR A 98 -2.21 -3.17 8.41
CA THR A 98 -2.84 -3.69 7.18
C THR A 98 -1.88 -3.74 6.00
N SER A 99 -0.59 -3.48 6.24
CA SER A 99 0.44 -3.52 5.21
C SER A 99 0.55 -4.91 4.59
N VAL A 100 0.20 -5.02 3.30
CA VAL A 100 0.37 -6.22 2.49
C VAL A 100 1.50 -5.99 1.51
N VAL A 101 2.39 -6.98 1.41
CA VAL A 101 3.43 -7.03 0.40
C VAL A 101 2.80 -7.23 -0.98
N ASP A 102 3.12 -6.35 -1.92
CA ASP A 102 2.71 -6.42 -3.31
C ASP A 102 3.91 -6.15 -4.23
N TYR A 103 3.75 -6.29 -5.55
CA TYR A 103 4.84 -6.19 -6.51
C TYR A 103 4.52 -5.18 -7.61
N LYS A 104 5.53 -4.44 -8.04
CA LYS A 104 5.46 -3.45 -9.11
C LYS A 104 6.59 -3.66 -10.12
N LEU A 105 6.37 -3.27 -11.37
CA LEU A 105 7.45 -3.17 -12.34
C LEU A 105 8.17 -1.84 -12.19
N THR A 106 9.50 -1.88 -12.23
CA THR A 106 10.37 -0.72 -12.06
C THR A 106 11.41 -0.64 -13.16
N TYR A 107 11.89 0.58 -13.39
CA TYR A 107 12.93 0.89 -14.37
C TYR A 107 12.64 0.35 -15.77
N PRO A 108 11.52 0.71 -16.42
CA PRO A 108 11.27 0.31 -17.81
C PRO A 108 12.38 0.85 -18.73
N SER A 109 12.84 0.03 -19.68
CA SER A 109 13.82 0.42 -20.73
C SER A 109 13.63 -0.42 -21.99
N LYS A 110 14.32 -0.07 -23.08
CA LYS A 110 14.25 -0.82 -24.35
C LYS A 110 12.80 -1.03 -24.79
N VAL A 111 12.01 0.04 -24.62
CA VAL A 111 10.60 0.06 -24.94
C VAL A 111 10.45 0.05 -26.46
N ILE A 112 9.70 -0.90 -26.99
CA ILE A 112 9.40 -1.03 -28.42
C ILE A 112 7.92 -1.34 -28.62
N LEU A 113 7.35 -0.79 -29.69
CA LEU A 113 6.05 -1.19 -30.21
C LEU A 113 6.27 -2.38 -31.17
N GLN A 114 5.59 -3.50 -30.94
CA GLN A 114 5.71 -4.68 -31.80
C GLN A 114 4.77 -4.62 -33.01
N ASN A 115 3.70 -3.84 -32.94
CA ASN A 115 2.81 -3.62 -34.07
C ASN A 115 3.55 -2.84 -35.16
N GLN A 116 3.53 -3.35 -36.40
CA GLN A 116 4.06 -2.64 -37.55
C GLN A 116 3.06 -1.58 -38.01
N ARG A 117 2.98 -0.47 -37.27
CA ARG A 117 2.17 0.69 -37.64
C ARG A 117 2.89 1.99 -37.32
N GLU A 118 2.62 3.01 -38.12
CA GLU A 118 3.08 4.37 -37.82
C GLU A 118 2.20 5.01 -36.75
N THR A 119 2.84 5.53 -35.71
CA THR A 119 2.19 6.24 -34.61
C THR A 119 2.39 7.75 -34.75
N LEU A 120 1.39 8.53 -34.38
CA LEU A 120 1.55 9.98 -34.31
C LEU A 120 2.33 10.39 -33.06
N PRO A 121 3.24 11.38 -33.13
CA PRO A 121 3.97 11.84 -31.97
C PRO A 121 3.02 12.47 -30.95
N ILE A 122 3.23 12.19 -29.67
CA ILE A 122 2.49 12.79 -28.55
C ILE A 122 3.33 13.88 -27.86
N PRO A 123 2.71 14.77 -27.05
CA PRO A 123 3.45 15.80 -26.35
C PRO A 123 4.53 15.20 -25.44
N LYS A 124 5.73 15.79 -25.48
CA LYS A 124 6.83 15.44 -24.55
C LYS A 124 6.82 16.30 -23.29
N ASP A 125 6.21 17.48 -23.36
CA ASP A 125 6.02 18.33 -22.20
C ASP A 125 5.00 17.69 -21.24
N HIS A 126 5.32 17.74 -19.94
CA HIS A 126 4.52 17.11 -18.90
C HIS A 126 3.10 17.68 -18.83
N THR A 127 2.94 19.00 -18.99
CA THR A 127 1.64 19.67 -18.87
C THR A 127 0.74 19.36 -20.07
N ALA A 128 1.28 19.47 -21.28
CA ALA A 128 0.56 19.14 -22.50
C ALA A 128 0.21 17.64 -22.57
N LEU A 129 1.08 16.76 -22.06
CA LEU A 129 0.81 15.33 -22.03
C LEU A 129 -0.36 14.98 -21.10
N ILE A 130 -0.45 15.61 -19.92
CA ILE A 130 -1.63 15.44 -19.04
C ILE A 130 -2.89 15.96 -19.73
N GLY A 131 -2.81 17.11 -20.39
CA GLY A 131 -3.92 17.68 -21.16
C GLY A 131 -4.41 16.77 -22.27
N MET A 132 -3.50 16.14 -23.01
CA MET A 132 -3.83 15.15 -24.03
C MET A 132 -4.64 14.00 -23.43
N ILE A 133 -4.21 13.48 -22.27
CA ILE A 133 -4.87 12.36 -21.59
C ILE A 133 -6.26 12.76 -21.08
N MET A 134 -6.41 13.98 -20.58
CA MET A 134 -7.70 14.52 -20.15
C MET A 134 -8.68 14.64 -21.32
N ASN A 135 -8.23 15.14 -22.47
CA ASN A 135 -9.05 15.22 -23.68
C ASN A 135 -9.40 13.84 -24.25
N LEU A 136 -8.44 12.92 -24.34
CA LEU A 136 -8.67 11.53 -24.78
C LEU A 136 -9.73 10.79 -23.98
N ASN A 137 -9.85 11.11 -22.69
CA ASN A 137 -10.78 10.45 -21.77
C ASN A 137 -11.87 11.42 -21.27
N TYR A 138 -12.17 12.49 -22.02
CA TYR A 138 -12.98 13.61 -21.55
C TYR A 138 -14.34 13.15 -21.01
N ASP A 139 -15.12 12.42 -21.81
CA ASP A 139 -16.44 11.93 -21.41
C ASP A 139 -16.38 11.04 -20.17
N PHE A 140 -15.41 10.13 -20.14
CA PHE A 140 -15.20 9.24 -19.00
C PHE A 140 -14.87 10.04 -17.73
N TYR A 141 -13.98 11.02 -17.81
CA TYR A 141 -13.61 11.86 -16.66
C TYR A 141 -14.74 12.79 -16.23
N LYS A 142 -15.50 13.35 -17.17
CA LYS A 142 -16.69 14.16 -16.89
C LYS A 142 -17.75 13.36 -16.14
N VAL A 143 -18.09 12.15 -16.62
CA VAL A 143 -19.07 11.26 -15.96
C VAL A 143 -18.59 10.83 -14.57
N GLN A 144 -17.30 10.50 -14.43
CA GLN A 144 -16.70 10.09 -13.16
C GLN A 144 -16.39 11.27 -12.23
N LYS A 145 -16.74 12.51 -12.62
CA LYS A 145 -16.45 13.74 -11.88
C LYS A 145 -14.96 13.88 -11.52
N ARG A 146 -14.07 13.42 -12.41
CA ARG A 146 -12.63 13.63 -12.26
C ARG A 146 -12.25 15.03 -12.75
N PRO A 147 -11.25 15.68 -12.16
CA PRO A 147 -10.83 17.01 -12.58
C PRO A 147 -10.39 17.04 -14.05
N LEU A 148 -10.92 18.01 -14.80
CA LEU A 148 -10.51 18.35 -16.16
C LEU A 148 -9.90 19.75 -16.14
N VAL A 149 -8.67 19.85 -15.63
CA VAL A 149 -8.06 21.13 -15.24
C VAL A 149 -7.75 21.99 -16.48
N PRO A 150 -8.28 23.23 -16.58
CA PRO A 150 -8.07 24.11 -17.73
C PRO A 150 -6.59 24.31 -18.07
N PHE A 151 -5.73 24.48 -17.07
CA PHE A 151 -4.28 24.63 -17.26
C PHE A 151 -3.65 23.53 -18.13
N PHE A 152 -4.00 22.26 -17.92
CA PHE A 152 -3.48 21.16 -18.73
C PHE A 152 -4.18 21.07 -20.08
N MET A 153 -5.51 21.25 -20.11
CA MET A 153 -6.32 21.19 -21.34
C MET A 153 -5.84 22.25 -22.35
N ASP A 154 -5.61 23.48 -21.90
CA ASP A 154 -5.11 24.59 -22.70
C ASP A 154 -3.67 24.35 -23.17
N ALA A 155 -2.82 23.75 -22.32
CA ALA A 155 -1.46 23.38 -22.71
C ALA A 155 -1.46 22.38 -23.87
N PHE A 156 -2.37 21.40 -23.85
CA PHE A 156 -2.52 20.46 -24.96
C PHE A 156 -3.07 21.13 -26.23
N LYS A 157 -4.06 22.01 -26.09
CA LYS A 157 -4.60 22.78 -27.22
C LYS A 157 -3.50 23.59 -27.92
N LYS A 158 -2.72 24.36 -27.15
CA LYS A 158 -1.56 25.11 -27.67
C LYS A 158 -0.54 24.19 -28.33
N TRP A 159 -0.31 23.01 -27.75
CA TRP A 159 0.58 22.02 -28.36
C TRP A 159 0.02 21.54 -29.70
N GLN A 160 -1.26 21.18 -29.82
CA GLN A 160 -1.87 20.76 -31.09
C GLN A 160 -1.78 21.85 -32.16
N GLU A 161 -2.05 23.11 -31.82
CA GLU A 161 -1.97 24.25 -32.73
C GLU A 161 -0.55 24.47 -33.28
N SER A 162 0.48 24.05 -32.53
CA SER A 162 1.88 24.12 -32.98
C SER A 162 2.32 22.96 -33.88
N GLN A 163 1.52 21.89 -34.00
CA GLN A 163 1.88 20.73 -34.80
C GLN A 163 1.41 20.87 -36.26
N ILE A 164 2.28 20.48 -37.20
CA ILE A 164 1.92 20.40 -38.63
C ILE A 164 0.82 19.36 -38.85
N LYS A 165 0.89 18.24 -38.13
CA LYS A 165 -0.11 17.17 -38.15
C LYS A 165 -0.68 17.02 -36.75
N THR A 166 -1.95 17.38 -36.59
CA THR A 166 -2.65 17.29 -35.32
C THR A 166 -3.01 15.84 -34.97
N LEU A 167 -3.14 15.57 -33.68
CA LEU A 167 -3.69 14.29 -33.21
C LEU A 167 -5.21 14.27 -33.45
N PRO A 168 -5.80 13.10 -33.73
CA PRO A 168 -7.25 12.94 -33.88
C PRO A 168 -7.96 12.95 -32.51
N ILE A 169 -7.73 14.01 -31.74
CA ILE A 169 -8.22 14.19 -30.37
C ILE A 169 -8.89 15.57 -30.35
N GLU A 170 -10.18 15.59 -30.01
CA GLU A 170 -10.91 16.84 -29.83
C GLU A 170 -10.40 17.56 -28.58
N CYS A 171 -10.16 18.88 -28.70
CA CYS A 171 -9.84 19.72 -27.56
C CYS A 171 -11.13 20.26 -26.94
N HIS A 172 -11.35 19.94 -25.68
CA HIS A 172 -12.49 20.43 -24.92
C HIS A 172 -12.09 21.55 -23.95
N GLU A 173 -13.08 22.31 -23.49
CA GLU A 173 -12.86 23.24 -22.40
C GLU A 173 -12.66 22.48 -21.09
N GLY A 174 -11.66 22.90 -20.32
CA GLY A 174 -11.50 22.41 -18.97
C GLY A 174 -12.68 22.84 -18.10
N ASN A 175 -12.97 22.05 -17.07
CA ASN A 175 -13.81 22.51 -15.98
C ASN A 175 -12.94 22.75 -14.75
N SER A 176 -13.17 23.86 -14.06
CA SER A 176 -12.61 24.09 -12.72
C SER A 176 -13.32 23.24 -11.67
N TYR A 177 -13.80 22.04 -12.05
CA TYR A 177 -14.21 21.04 -11.09
C TYR A 177 -12.92 20.47 -10.49
N GLU A 178 -12.30 21.25 -9.60
CA GLU A 178 -11.57 20.68 -8.49
C GLU A 178 -12.62 19.90 -7.71
N SER A 179 -12.83 18.66 -8.12
CA SER A 179 -13.79 17.82 -7.46
C SER A 179 -13.33 17.72 -6.00
N ASP A 180 -14.11 18.30 -5.09
CA ASP A 180 -14.06 17.94 -3.65
C ASP A 180 -14.22 16.43 -3.49
N LEU A 181 -14.75 15.75 -4.52
CA LEU A 181 -14.60 14.32 -4.74
C LEU A 181 -13.13 14.01 -5.06
N GLY A 182 -12.33 13.93 -4.01
CA GLY A 182 -11.25 12.96 -3.98
C GLY A 182 -11.80 11.61 -4.41
N TYR A 183 -11.19 11.01 -5.42
CA TYR A 183 -11.18 9.56 -5.50
C TYR A 183 -9.96 9.15 -4.66
N ASP A 184 -10.09 8.55 -3.49
CA ASP A 184 -11.23 7.87 -2.87
C ASP A 184 -12.11 8.79 -2.01
N ALA A 185 -13.43 8.80 -2.24
CA ALA A 185 -14.37 9.15 -1.18
C ALA A 185 -14.68 7.89 -0.36
N LEU A 186 -13.61 7.22 0.10
CA LEU A 186 -13.63 6.70 1.45
C LEU A 186 -13.84 7.94 2.32
N ASN A 187 -14.91 7.97 3.11
CA ASN A 187 -15.28 9.15 3.86
C ASN A 187 -14.25 9.32 4.99
N TYR A 188 -13.04 9.84 4.70
CA TYR A 188 -11.91 9.79 5.61
C TYR A 188 -12.20 10.40 6.96
N LYS A 189 -13.08 11.41 7.08
CA LYS A 189 -13.47 11.93 8.40
C LYS A 189 -14.38 10.96 9.13
N GLN A 190 -15.36 10.37 8.45
CA GLN A 190 -16.24 9.38 9.06
C GLN A 190 -15.51 8.05 9.31
N GLU A 191 -14.67 7.59 8.41
CA GLU A 191 -13.82 6.41 8.55
C GLU A 191 -12.69 6.63 9.55
N MET A 192 -12.09 7.82 9.65
CA MET A 192 -11.17 8.13 10.75
C MET A 192 -11.93 8.19 12.06
N LYS A 193 -13.13 8.79 12.11
CA LYS A 193 -13.96 8.81 13.32
C LYS A 193 -14.44 7.40 13.69
N GLU A 194 -14.77 6.55 12.73
CA GLU A 194 -15.14 5.15 12.91
C GLU A 194 -13.92 4.29 13.27
N LEU A 195 -12.75 4.58 12.72
CA LEU A 195 -11.48 3.92 13.03
C LEU A 195 -10.98 4.35 14.41
N GLU A 196 -11.11 5.62 14.78
CA GLU A 196 -10.82 6.17 16.10
C GLU A 196 -11.81 5.62 17.12
N ALA A 197 -13.11 5.59 16.80
CA ALA A 197 -14.11 4.95 17.64
C ALA A 197 -13.87 3.44 17.77
N LYS A 198 -13.48 2.74 16.69
CA LYS A 198 -13.09 1.31 16.74
C LYS A 198 -11.80 1.11 17.52
N LYS A 199 -10.81 1.99 17.39
CA LYS A 199 -9.55 1.94 18.16
C LYS A 199 -9.83 2.22 19.63
N GLN A 200 -10.69 3.17 19.95
CA GLN A 200 -11.09 3.52 21.30
C GLN A 200 -11.90 2.39 21.91
N ALA A 201 -12.91 1.86 21.22
CA ALA A 201 -13.67 0.69 21.66
C ALA A 201 -12.78 -0.55 21.83
N GLN A 202 -11.81 -0.76 20.93
CA GLN A 202 -10.83 -1.83 21.06
C GLN A 202 -9.89 -1.61 22.25
N GLN A 203 -9.49 -0.37 22.52
CA GLN A 203 -8.66 -0.01 23.67
C GLN A 203 -9.44 -0.19 24.98
N GLU A 204 -10.69 0.26 25.03
CA GLU A 204 -11.60 0.06 26.17
C GLU A 204 -11.84 -1.43 26.43
N ALA A 205 -12.15 -2.21 25.39
CA ALA A 205 -12.28 -3.66 25.50
C ALA A 205 -10.96 -4.34 25.93
N ASN A 206 -9.80 -3.84 25.46
CA ASN A 206 -8.50 -4.36 25.91
C ASN A 206 -8.25 -4.04 27.38
N ASN A 207 -8.56 -2.82 27.83
CA ASN A 207 -8.42 -2.39 29.22
C ASN A 207 -9.38 -3.18 30.14
N GLU A 208 -10.60 -3.46 29.69
CA GLU A 208 -11.57 -4.29 30.40
C GLU A 208 -11.08 -5.74 30.50
N ASN A 209 -10.63 -6.34 29.39
CA ASN A 209 -10.02 -7.66 29.40
C ASN A 209 -8.78 -7.74 30.29
N GLU A 210 -7.97 -6.67 30.33
CA GLU A 210 -6.82 -6.55 31.23
C GLU A 210 -7.25 -6.50 32.69
N ALA A 211 -8.20 -5.63 33.05
CA ALA A 211 -8.71 -5.50 34.42
C ALA A 211 -9.33 -6.81 34.92
N GLU A 212 -10.21 -7.42 34.14
CA GLU A 212 -10.83 -8.71 34.46
C GLU A 212 -9.79 -9.84 34.54
N GLY A 213 -8.80 -9.83 33.65
CA GLY A 213 -7.69 -10.78 33.67
C GLY A 213 -6.83 -10.62 34.93
N ILE A 214 -6.55 -9.39 35.36
CA ILE A 214 -5.81 -9.09 36.58
C ILE A 214 -6.61 -9.53 37.80
N GLU A 215 -7.91 -9.22 37.86
CA GLU A 215 -8.80 -9.65 38.95
C GLU A 215 -8.91 -11.18 39.03
N PHE A 216 -9.01 -11.83 37.87
CA PHE A 216 -8.98 -13.29 37.78
C PHE A 216 -7.66 -13.85 38.33
N LEU A 217 -6.51 -13.31 37.92
CA LEU A 217 -5.21 -13.77 38.42
C LEU A 217 -5.00 -13.48 39.91
N LYS A 218 -5.54 -12.36 40.43
CA LYS A 218 -5.50 -12.05 41.88
C LYS A 218 -6.35 -13.03 42.69
N SER A 219 -7.52 -13.43 42.18
CA SER A 219 -8.39 -14.43 42.82
C SER A 219 -7.86 -15.86 42.65
N HIS A 220 -7.06 -16.13 41.62
CA HIS A 220 -6.45 -17.43 41.33
C HIS A 220 -4.93 -17.40 41.54
N LYS A 221 -4.51 -17.15 42.79
CA LYS A 221 -3.10 -16.98 43.17
C LYS A 221 -2.17 -18.10 42.70
N LEU A 222 -2.64 -19.35 42.71
CA LEU A 222 -1.87 -20.50 42.21
C LEU A 222 -1.51 -20.37 40.72
N TRP A 223 -2.43 -19.86 39.90
CA TRP A 223 -2.17 -19.64 38.47
C TRP A 223 -1.19 -18.49 38.26
N LEU A 224 -1.30 -17.44 39.07
CA LEU A 224 -0.38 -16.31 39.03
C LEU A 224 1.06 -16.75 39.34
N ASP A 225 1.26 -17.56 40.39
CA ASP A 225 2.59 -18.04 40.79
C ASP A 225 3.20 -18.98 39.73
N GLU A 226 2.38 -19.86 39.13
CA GLU A 226 2.83 -20.72 38.02
C GLU A 226 3.19 -19.90 36.76
N LEU A 227 2.41 -18.87 36.44
CA LEU A 227 2.71 -17.96 35.32
C LEU A 227 3.98 -17.15 35.57
N LYS A 228 4.22 -16.67 36.80
CA LYS A 228 5.47 -15.99 37.17
C LYS A 228 6.68 -16.90 36.95
N LYS A 229 6.57 -18.17 37.35
CA LYS A 229 7.62 -19.18 37.14
C LYS A 229 7.85 -19.44 35.65
N LEU A 230 6.79 -19.61 34.86
CA LEU A 230 6.91 -19.77 33.41
C LEU A 230 7.55 -18.56 32.73
N ALA A 231 7.25 -17.35 33.21
CA ALA A 231 7.87 -16.13 32.70
C ALA A 231 9.37 -16.09 33.04
N SER A 232 9.78 -16.42 34.27
CA SER A 232 11.19 -16.39 34.67
C SER A 232 12.03 -17.42 33.91
N GLU A 233 11.46 -18.57 33.58
CA GLU A 233 12.08 -19.59 32.70
C GLU A 233 12.21 -19.15 31.23
N ASN A 234 11.52 -18.07 30.83
CA ASN A 234 11.46 -17.58 29.44
C ASN A 234 11.79 -16.08 29.34
N GLU A 235 12.92 -15.66 29.93
CA GLU A 235 13.43 -14.28 29.83
C GLU A 235 12.42 -13.21 30.32
N ASN A 236 11.68 -13.52 31.39
CA ASN A 236 10.61 -12.69 31.95
C ASN A 236 9.48 -12.36 30.96
N LYS A 237 9.25 -13.23 29.97
CA LYS A 237 8.19 -13.07 28.98
C LYS A 237 7.46 -14.39 28.72
N ILE A 238 6.14 -14.32 28.62
CA ILE A 238 5.33 -15.49 28.27
C ILE A 238 4.90 -15.37 26.80
N SER A 239 5.41 -16.27 25.96
CA SER A 239 4.97 -16.34 24.56
C SER A 239 3.51 -16.80 24.45
N ASN A 240 2.84 -16.43 23.36
CA ASN A 240 1.46 -16.86 23.10
C ASN A 240 1.31 -18.38 23.06
N ARG A 241 2.33 -19.11 22.61
CA ARG A 241 2.33 -20.58 22.55
C ARG A 241 2.31 -21.17 23.96
N ILE A 242 3.22 -20.71 24.82
CA ILE A 242 3.36 -21.17 26.22
C ILE A 242 2.07 -20.87 26.99
N LEU A 243 1.55 -19.65 26.88
CA LEU A 243 0.29 -19.28 27.54
C LEU A 243 -0.88 -20.15 27.08
N THR A 244 -0.93 -20.51 25.79
CA THR A 244 -2.01 -21.33 25.26
C THR A 244 -1.93 -22.77 25.78
N GLN A 245 -0.73 -23.34 25.89
CA GLN A 245 -0.52 -24.67 26.47
C GLN A 245 -0.90 -24.68 27.95
N PHE A 246 -0.42 -23.71 28.73
CA PHE A 246 -0.78 -23.53 30.14
C PHE A 246 -2.30 -23.49 30.35
N LEU A 247 -3.01 -22.68 29.57
CA LEU A 247 -4.46 -22.56 29.73
C LEU A 247 -5.21 -23.82 29.28
N GLN A 248 -4.72 -24.53 28.26
CA GLN A 248 -5.31 -25.80 27.83
C GLN A 248 -5.24 -26.87 28.92
N GLU A 249 -4.18 -26.88 29.73
CA GLU A 249 -4.02 -27.81 30.86
C GLU A 249 -4.93 -27.46 32.05
N LYS A 250 -5.34 -26.20 32.17
CA LYS A 250 -6.07 -25.68 33.33
C LYS A 250 -7.56 -25.47 33.10
N THR A 251 -8.04 -25.57 31.86
CA THR A 251 -9.46 -25.43 31.52
C THR A 251 -10.05 -26.73 30.98
N GLU A 252 -11.20 -27.12 31.49
CA GLU A 252 -11.86 -28.39 31.13
C GLU A 252 -12.60 -28.32 29.78
N SER A 253 -13.01 -27.12 29.36
CA SER A 253 -13.76 -26.93 28.11
C SER A 253 -13.14 -25.89 27.18
N LYS A 254 -13.28 -26.15 25.87
CA LYS A 254 -12.82 -25.25 24.80
C LYS A 254 -13.49 -23.87 24.86
N LYS A 255 -14.72 -23.80 25.39
CA LYS A 255 -15.47 -22.54 25.56
C LYS A 255 -14.86 -21.68 26.67
N GLN A 256 -14.63 -22.26 27.85
CA GLN A 256 -13.95 -21.57 28.97
C GLN A 256 -12.53 -21.13 28.58
N LEU A 257 -11.79 -21.97 27.85
CA LEU A 257 -10.46 -21.63 27.33
C LEU A 257 -10.52 -20.36 26.46
N MET A 258 -11.52 -20.24 25.58
CA MET A 258 -11.63 -19.12 24.66
C MET A 258 -11.97 -17.82 25.40
N GLU A 259 -12.85 -17.89 26.40
CA GLU A 259 -13.28 -16.76 27.23
C GLU A 259 -12.14 -16.24 28.13
N ILE A 260 -11.43 -17.13 28.81
CA ILE A 260 -10.39 -16.77 29.79
C ILE A 260 -9.08 -16.37 29.11
N ARG A 261 -8.75 -16.98 27.96
CA ARG A 261 -7.46 -16.75 27.27
C ARG A 261 -7.25 -15.32 26.83
N VAL A 262 -8.30 -14.62 26.39
CA VAL A 262 -8.19 -13.23 25.95
C VAL A 262 -7.83 -12.34 27.14
N LYS A 263 -8.52 -12.55 28.27
CA LYS A 263 -8.36 -11.80 29.52
C LYS A 263 -6.98 -12.04 30.15
N ILE A 264 -6.58 -13.29 30.34
CA ILE A 264 -5.26 -13.62 30.92
C ILE A 264 -4.13 -13.16 30.00
N ARG A 265 -4.29 -13.22 28.67
CA ARG A 265 -3.28 -12.68 27.76
C ARG A 265 -3.12 -11.16 27.92
N ALA A 266 -4.21 -10.43 28.08
CA ALA A 266 -4.16 -8.99 28.32
C ALA A 266 -3.45 -8.71 29.65
N ALA A 267 -3.83 -9.40 30.72
CA ALA A 267 -3.18 -9.26 32.03
C ALA A 267 -1.68 -9.60 32.02
N VAL A 268 -1.25 -10.68 31.38
CA VAL A 268 0.17 -11.08 31.32
C VAL A 268 1.04 -10.08 30.54
N LYS A 269 0.44 -9.30 29.64
CA LYS A 269 1.12 -8.25 28.87
C LYS A 269 1.05 -6.86 29.52
N SER A 270 0.33 -6.74 30.64
CA SER A 270 0.18 -5.46 31.34
C SER A 270 1.43 -5.09 32.12
N ASP A 271 1.60 -3.78 32.34
CA ASP A 271 2.61 -3.25 33.26
C ASP A 271 2.43 -3.80 34.68
N TRP A 272 1.19 -4.13 35.07
CA TRP A 272 0.91 -4.80 36.34
C TRP A 272 1.63 -6.14 36.41
N PHE A 273 1.51 -7.02 35.41
CA PHE A 273 2.17 -8.32 35.47
C PHE A 273 3.70 -8.19 35.39
N GLU A 274 4.23 -7.25 34.61
CA GLU A 274 5.67 -6.95 34.63
C GLU A 274 6.15 -6.48 36.01
N SER A 275 5.35 -5.69 36.74
CA SER A 275 5.65 -5.32 38.13
C SER A 275 5.66 -6.53 39.08
N GLN A 276 4.87 -7.56 38.77
CA GLN A 276 4.78 -8.79 39.56
C GLN A 276 5.95 -9.77 39.32
N LEU A 277 6.72 -9.57 38.24
CA LEU A 277 7.94 -10.32 37.92
C LEU A 277 9.19 -9.68 38.52
N ASN A 278 9.16 -8.35 38.72
CA ASN A 278 10.28 -7.58 39.24
C ASN A 278 10.21 -7.46 40.77
N ASP A 279 10.49 -8.55 41.49
CA ASP A 279 10.94 -8.44 42.88
C ASP A 279 12.47 -8.23 42.88
N GLU A 280 12.89 -7.12 43.50
CA GLU A 280 14.24 -6.74 43.95
C GLU A 280 15.45 -7.11 43.05
N ASN A 281 15.65 -6.38 41.93
CA ASN A 281 16.95 -5.90 41.40
C ASN A 281 16.85 -5.56 39.91
N LYS A 282 16.33 -4.38 39.56
CA LYS A 282 16.35 -3.90 38.18
C LYS A 282 17.69 -3.20 37.91
N THR A 283 18.64 -3.89 37.29
CA THR A 283 19.71 -3.20 36.54
C THR A 283 19.07 -2.51 35.35
N LEU A 284 19.08 -1.17 35.37
CA LEU A 284 18.55 -0.31 34.30
C LEU A 284 19.15 -0.70 32.94
N SER A 285 18.33 -0.70 31.90
CA SER A 285 18.81 -0.94 30.54
C SER A 285 19.78 0.18 30.09
N PRO A 286 20.70 -0.08 29.14
CA PRO A 286 21.63 0.94 28.64
C PRO A 286 20.93 2.20 28.10
N LEU A 287 19.73 2.06 27.55
CA LEU A 287 18.90 3.17 27.04
C LEU A 287 18.27 3.99 28.18
N GLU A 288 17.82 3.34 29.24
CA GLU A 288 17.29 4.03 30.43
C GLU A 288 18.40 4.74 31.22
N LEU A 289 19.60 4.15 31.28
CA LEU A 289 20.79 4.81 31.82
C LEU A 289 21.17 6.05 31.01
N LEU A 290 21.08 5.97 29.68
CA LEU A 290 21.33 7.10 28.79
C LEU A 290 20.29 8.22 28.98
N ALA A 291 19.01 7.85 29.06
CA ALA A 291 17.91 8.80 29.28
C ALA A 291 18.03 9.51 30.63
N LYS A 292 18.40 8.78 31.70
CA LYS A 292 18.63 9.37 33.03
C LYS A 292 19.83 10.34 33.04
N LYS A 293 20.88 10.03 32.27
CA LYS A 293 22.07 10.88 32.11
C LYS A 293 21.80 12.14 31.29
N LEU A 294 20.85 12.08 30.36
CA LEU A 294 20.43 13.22 29.54
C LEU A 294 19.47 14.15 30.29
N ASN A 295 18.60 13.60 31.15
CA ASN A 295 17.63 14.38 31.93
C ASN A 295 18.19 14.96 33.25
N SER A 296 19.49 14.78 33.52
CA SER A 296 20.17 15.30 34.72
C SER A 296 21.14 16.45 34.42
N ARG A 297 20.97 17.13 33.28
CA ARG A 297 21.66 18.37 32.93
C ARG A 297 20.68 19.53 32.82
#